data_AF-A0A3Q3JB58-F1
#
_entry.id   AF-A0A3Q3JB58-F1
#
_cell.length_a   1.000
_cell.length_b   1.000
_cell.length_c   1.000
_cell.angle_alpha   90.00
_cell.angle_beta   90.00
_cell.angle_gamma   90.00
#
_symmetry.space_group_name_H-M   'P 1'
#
loop_
_entity.id
_entity.type
_entity.pdbx_description
1 polymer ?
#
loop_
_entity_poly.entity_id
_entity_poly.type
_entity_poly.pdbx_seq_one_letter_code
_entity_poly.pdbx_strand_id
1 'polypeptide(L)'
;MRMTLKYCLSDCLVALKRMLGQRDKWVRDWPGQVHLPLAFPSLTAYPACAKLLINARVFTIIIFVSQVSMLQCYSEMIRGNLSKVLRLKIVALVTVEVHARDVIDKLAKAGCHDVNAFEWLCQLRLYWEKYTNTRFNYGYEYLGNSGRLVITPLTDRSQFIMHQLTNVSTHHSVCHISVN
;
A
#
# COMPACT_ATOMS: atom_id res chain seq x y z
N MET A 1 -22.08 5.91 -5.90
CA MET A 1 -20.98 5.82 -4.91
C MET A 1 -19.73 5.13 -5.45
N ARG A 2 -19.78 3.89 -5.97
CA ARG A 2 -18.60 3.16 -6.49
C ARG A 2 -17.82 3.94 -7.58
N MET A 3 -18.53 4.50 -8.56
CA MET A 3 -17.90 5.34 -9.61
C MET A 3 -17.24 6.61 -9.07
N THR A 4 -17.86 7.26 -8.09
CA THR A 4 -17.29 8.45 -7.43
C THR A 4 -15.98 8.14 -6.73
N LEU A 5 -15.92 7.01 -6.01
CA LEU A 5 -14.69 6.55 -5.37
C LEU A 5 -13.61 6.20 -6.38
N LYS A 6 -13.99 5.59 -7.51
CA LYS A 6 -13.07 5.31 -8.62
C LYS A 6 -12.44 6.58 -9.19
N TYR A 7 -13.25 7.59 -9.53
CA TYR A 7 -12.75 8.88 -10.02
C TYR A 7 -11.89 9.58 -8.97
N CYS A 8 -12.36 9.65 -7.73
CA CYS A 8 -11.62 10.28 -6.63
C CYS A 8 -10.26 9.61 -6.39
N LEU A 9 -10.18 8.29 -6.50
CA LEU A 9 -8.93 7.55 -6.36
C LEU A 9 -7.96 7.84 -7.52
N SER A 10 -8.46 7.90 -8.75
CA SER A 10 -7.69 8.27 -9.93
C SER A 10 -7.12 9.69 -9.80
N ASP A 11 -7.95 10.66 -9.43
CA ASP A 11 -7.53 12.06 -9.29
C ASP A 11 -6.54 12.23 -8.13
N CYS A 12 -6.76 11.49 -7.03
CA CYS A 12 -5.83 11.48 -5.90
C CYS A 12 -4.45 10.93 -6.28
N LEU A 13 -4.39 9.91 -7.14
CA LEU A 13 -3.14 9.37 -7.68
C LEU A 13 -2.39 10.40 -8.52
N VAL A 14 -3.12 11.14 -9.38
CA VAL A 14 -2.54 12.21 -10.19
C VAL A 14 -2.01 13.34 -9.30
N ALA A 15 -2.78 13.72 -8.26
CA ALA A 15 -2.36 14.72 -7.29
C ALA A 15 -1.13 14.27 -6.49
N LEU A 16 -1.07 13.01 -6.08
CA LEU A 16 0.08 12.44 -5.37
C LEU A 16 1.37 12.56 -6.19
N LYS A 17 1.31 12.22 -7.50
CA LYS A 17 2.45 12.35 -8.41
C LYS A 17 2.92 13.80 -8.58
N ARG A 18 2.03 14.78 -8.46
CA ARG A 18 2.35 16.21 -8.54
C ARG A 18 2.82 16.80 -7.21
N MET A 19 2.40 16.24 -6.08
CA MET A 19 2.63 16.77 -4.73
C MET A 19 3.62 15.96 -3.90
N LEU A 20 4.60 15.29 -4.54
CA LEU A 20 5.59 14.44 -3.87
C LEU A 20 6.31 15.15 -2.69
N GLY A 21 6.58 16.45 -2.80
CA GLY A 21 7.21 17.26 -1.75
C GLY A 21 6.26 17.97 -0.77
N GLN A 22 4.93 17.84 -0.92
CA GLN A 22 3.92 18.51 -0.09
C GLN A 22 2.91 17.50 0.46
N ARG A 23 3.42 16.43 1.08
CA ARG A 23 2.60 15.33 1.60
C ARG A 23 1.57 15.79 2.63
N ASP A 24 1.90 16.77 3.47
CA ASP A 24 0.97 17.33 4.45
C ASP A 24 -0.30 17.90 3.82
N LYS A 25 -0.13 18.63 2.71
CA LYS A 25 -1.23 19.24 1.97
C LYS A 25 -2.07 18.16 1.28
N TRP A 26 -1.40 17.20 0.65
CA TRP A 26 -2.07 16.06 0.02
C TRP A 26 -2.93 15.26 1.02
N VAL A 27 -2.44 15.00 2.23
CA VAL A 27 -3.20 14.27 3.26
C VAL A 27 -4.47 15.04 3.68
N ARG A 28 -4.39 16.37 3.76
CA ARG A 28 -5.52 17.24 4.13
C ARG A 28 -6.59 17.29 3.04
N ASP A 29 -6.16 17.46 1.79
CA ASP A 29 -7.05 17.75 0.65
C ASP A 29 -7.87 16.52 0.21
N TRP A 30 -7.39 15.31 0.47
CA TRP A 30 -8.03 14.08 -0.01
C TRP A 30 -8.66 13.22 1.11
N PRO A 31 -9.71 12.44 0.80
CA PRO A 31 -10.37 11.58 1.78
C PRO A 31 -9.46 10.46 2.30
N GLY A 32 -9.63 10.06 3.56
CA GLY A 32 -8.77 9.06 4.21
C GLY A 32 -8.73 7.72 3.48
N GLN A 33 -9.89 7.30 2.96
CA GLN A 33 -10.01 6.03 2.27
C GLN A 33 -9.21 5.97 0.96
N VAL A 34 -9.02 7.07 0.23
CA VAL A 34 -8.25 7.04 -1.03
C VAL A 34 -6.75 7.07 -0.80
N HIS A 35 -6.30 7.51 0.37
CA HIS A 35 -4.88 7.50 0.73
C HIS A 35 -4.34 6.08 0.86
N LEU A 36 -5.13 5.16 1.44
CA LEU A 36 -4.65 3.82 1.78
C LEU A 36 -4.30 3.01 0.52
N PRO A 37 -5.19 2.85 -0.48
CA PRO A 37 -4.87 2.14 -1.71
C PRO A 37 -3.83 2.87 -2.57
N LEU A 38 -3.36 4.06 -2.21
CA LEU A 38 -2.26 4.76 -2.89
C LEU A 38 -0.94 4.67 -2.13
N ALA A 39 -0.99 4.56 -0.80
CA ALA A 39 0.15 4.26 0.06
C ALA A 39 0.69 2.85 -0.20
N PHE A 40 -0.20 1.85 -0.29
CA PHE A 40 0.17 0.47 -0.62
C PHE A 40 0.95 0.39 -1.97
N PRO A 41 0.45 0.95 -3.09
CA PRO A 41 1.21 1.06 -4.34
C PRO A 41 2.42 1.97 -4.28
N SER A 42 2.50 3.00 -3.44
CA SER A 42 3.73 3.81 -3.43
C SER A 42 4.98 3.00 -3.02
N LEU A 43 4.80 1.85 -2.35
CA LEU A 43 5.85 0.84 -2.14
C LEU A 43 5.82 -0.34 -3.15
N THR A 44 4.69 -0.68 -3.78
CA THR A 44 4.57 -1.84 -4.70
C THR A 44 4.36 -1.51 -6.19
N ALA A 45 4.19 -0.24 -6.57
CA ALA A 45 3.85 0.23 -7.92
C ALA A 45 5.02 0.22 -8.90
N TYR A 46 6.11 -0.44 -8.55
CA TYR A 46 7.02 -0.88 -9.57
C TYR A 46 7.20 -2.39 -9.42
N PRO A 47 6.50 -3.18 -10.25
CA PRO A 47 7.10 -4.41 -10.77
C PRO A 47 8.56 -4.18 -11.26
N ALA A 48 8.93 -2.94 -11.64
CA ALA A 48 10.32 -2.54 -11.84
C ALA A 48 11.16 -2.45 -10.54
N CYS A 49 10.58 -2.12 -9.37
CA CYS A 49 11.25 -2.10 -8.07
C CYS A 49 11.51 -3.51 -7.58
N ALA A 50 10.66 -4.49 -7.86
CA ALA A 50 11.00 -5.89 -7.60
C ALA A 50 12.29 -6.27 -8.37
N LYS A 51 12.36 -5.97 -9.68
CA LYS A 51 13.57 -6.14 -10.50
C LYS A 51 14.78 -5.30 -10.07
N LEU A 52 14.57 -4.12 -9.48
CA LEU A 52 15.65 -3.22 -9.00
C LEU A 52 16.13 -3.55 -7.58
N LEU A 53 15.24 -4.00 -6.69
CA LEU A 53 15.57 -4.53 -5.36
C LEU A 53 16.46 -5.78 -5.49
N ILE A 54 16.29 -6.54 -6.57
CA ILE A 54 17.08 -7.72 -6.89
C ILE A 54 18.56 -7.40 -7.17
N ASN A 55 18.92 -6.17 -7.59
CA ASN A 55 20.30 -5.85 -8.03
C ASN A 55 20.97 -4.65 -7.33
N ALA A 56 20.27 -3.82 -6.56
CA ALA A 56 20.88 -2.64 -5.93
C ALA A 56 20.53 -2.52 -4.44
N ARG A 57 21.46 -2.98 -3.57
CA ARG A 57 21.46 -2.64 -2.13
C ARG A 57 21.26 -1.14 -1.89
N VAL A 58 21.82 -0.31 -2.77
CA VAL A 58 21.70 1.16 -2.75
C VAL A 58 20.25 1.63 -2.93
N PHE A 59 19.47 1.00 -3.82
CA PHE A 59 18.09 1.39 -4.07
C PHE A 59 17.18 1.09 -2.88
N THR A 60 17.43 -0.05 -2.21
CA THR A 60 16.76 -0.40 -0.95
C THR A 60 17.01 0.68 0.11
N ILE A 61 18.27 1.08 0.31
CA ILE A 61 18.65 2.13 1.27
C ILE A 61 17.94 3.46 0.96
N ILE A 62 17.89 3.89 -0.31
CA ILE A 62 17.22 5.14 -0.71
C ILE A 62 15.74 5.11 -0.38
N ILE A 63 15.05 3.98 -0.63
CA ILE A 63 13.64 3.81 -0.26
C ILE A 63 13.46 3.92 1.25
N PHE A 64 14.30 3.21 2.04
CA PHE A 64 14.23 3.27 3.50
C PHE A 64 14.44 4.69 4.02
N VAL A 65 15.43 5.43 3.51
CA VAL A 65 15.71 6.82 3.92
C VAL A 65 14.52 7.74 3.62
N SER A 66 13.97 7.65 2.41
CA SER A 66 12.78 8.43 2.01
C SER A 66 11.57 8.11 2.88
N GLN A 67 11.34 6.84 3.18
CA GLN A 67 10.21 6.39 3.98
C GLN A 67 10.33 6.83 5.46
N VAL A 68 11.55 6.79 6.03
CA VAL A 68 11.81 7.30 7.39
C VAL A 68 11.53 8.80 7.48
N SER A 69 11.96 9.58 6.49
CA SER A 69 11.67 11.02 6.41
C SER A 69 10.16 11.30 6.37
N MET A 70 9.40 10.56 5.54
CA MET A 70 7.94 10.71 5.50
C MET A 70 7.27 10.32 6.83
N LEU A 71 7.72 9.24 7.47
CA LEU A 71 7.19 8.83 8.77
C LEU A 71 7.46 9.87 9.87
N GLN A 72 8.63 10.54 9.84
CA GLN A 72 8.94 11.65 10.75
C GLN A 72 7.99 12.82 10.55
N CYS A 73 7.75 13.23 9.29
CA CYS A 73 6.77 14.26 8.94
C CYS A 73 5.36 13.91 9.48
N TYR A 74 4.86 12.69 9.27
CA TYR A 74 3.57 12.27 9.84
C TYR A 74 3.59 12.25 11.37
N SER A 75 4.70 11.87 11.99
CA SER A 75 4.86 11.89 13.45
C SER A 75 4.76 13.31 14.01
N GLU A 76 5.38 14.29 13.36
CA GLU A 76 5.28 15.71 13.71
C GLU A 76 3.85 16.24 13.53
N MET A 77 3.19 15.92 12.41
CA MET A 77 1.79 16.28 12.19
C MET A 77 0.89 15.77 13.32
N ILE A 78 1.06 14.50 13.74
CA ILE A 78 0.26 13.88 14.80
C ILE A 78 0.44 14.59 16.15
N ARG A 79 1.65 15.10 16.46
CA ARG A 79 1.92 15.85 17.69
C ARG A 79 1.23 17.21 17.70
N GLY A 80 0.93 17.77 16.52
CA GLY A 80 0.18 19.00 16.38
C GLY A 80 -1.29 18.89 16.77
N ASN A 81 -1.97 20.04 16.76
CA ASN A 81 -3.41 20.11 16.96
C ASN A 81 -4.13 19.76 15.65
N LEU A 82 -4.75 18.59 15.61
CA LEU A 82 -5.44 18.06 14.45
C LEU A 82 -6.89 17.74 14.80
N SER A 83 -7.79 17.94 13.83
CA SER A 83 -9.16 17.45 13.95
C SER A 83 -9.18 15.92 14.12
N LYS A 84 -10.20 15.41 14.82
CA LYS A 84 -10.35 13.96 15.07
C LYS A 84 -10.28 13.14 13.77
N VAL A 85 -10.91 13.64 12.70
CA VAL A 85 -10.91 12.98 11.38
C VAL A 85 -9.52 12.95 10.78
N LEU A 86 -8.80 14.08 10.77
CA LEU A 86 -7.46 14.16 10.19
C LEU A 86 -6.46 13.28 10.97
N ARG A 87 -6.58 13.24 12.29
CA ARG A 87 -5.79 12.34 13.14
C ARG A 87 -6.01 10.87 12.76
N LEU A 88 -7.26 10.45 12.57
CA LEU A 88 -7.58 9.09 12.11
C LEU A 88 -6.99 8.78 10.74
N LYS A 89 -7.03 9.74 9.79
CA LYS A 89 -6.41 9.58 8.46
C LYS A 89 -4.91 9.33 8.56
N ILE A 90 -4.19 10.15 9.32
CA ILE A 90 -2.73 10.07 9.43
C ILE A 90 -2.33 8.80 10.18
N VAL A 91 -3.02 8.44 11.26
CA VAL A 91 -2.77 7.17 11.97
C VAL A 91 -2.94 5.98 11.04
N ALA A 92 -4.02 5.94 10.26
CA ALA A 92 -4.23 4.86 9.29
C ALA A 92 -3.12 4.80 8.22
N LEU A 93 -2.66 5.96 7.75
CA LEU A 93 -1.58 6.06 6.77
C LEU A 93 -0.24 5.58 7.35
N VAL A 94 0.11 6.02 8.55
CA VAL A 94 1.33 5.58 9.26
C VAL A 94 1.33 4.07 9.48
N THR A 95 0.21 3.49 9.88
CA THR A 95 0.09 2.03 10.06
C THR A 95 0.41 1.25 8.77
N VAL A 96 -0.07 1.73 7.62
CA VAL A 96 0.19 1.11 6.32
C VAL A 96 1.65 1.27 5.91
N GLU A 97 2.22 2.47 6.09
CA GLU A 97 3.62 2.76 5.74
C GLU A 97 4.61 1.94 6.58
N VAL A 98 4.39 1.84 7.91
CA VAL A 98 5.22 1.02 8.79
C VAL A 98 5.16 -0.45 8.37
N HIS A 99 3.96 -0.98 8.11
CA HIS A 99 3.83 -2.36 7.63
C HIS A 99 4.58 -2.60 6.32
N ALA A 100 4.43 -1.69 5.35
CA ALA A 100 5.08 -1.82 4.05
C ALA A 100 6.61 -1.77 4.18
N ARG A 101 7.15 -0.94 5.07
CA ARG A 101 8.58 -0.95 5.44
C ARG A 101 9.02 -2.31 5.99
N ASP A 102 8.24 -2.87 6.91
CA ASP A 102 8.55 -4.15 7.55
C ASP A 102 8.50 -5.31 6.53
N VAL A 103 7.63 -5.22 5.51
CA VAL A 103 7.61 -6.17 4.38
C VAL A 103 8.90 -6.06 3.54
N ILE A 104 9.36 -4.85 3.21
CA ILE A 104 10.63 -4.67 2.48
C ILE A 104 11.80 -5.23 3.29
N ASP A 105 11.87 -4.95 4.59
CA ASP A 105 12.94 -5.45 5.46
C ASP A 105 12.93 -6.99 5.54
N LYS A 106 11.74 -7.61 5.64
CA LYS A 106 11.59 -9.07 5.58
C LYS A 106 12.09 -9.65 4.25
N LEU A 107 11.69 -9.06 3.11
CA LEU A 107 12.10 -9.51 1.78
C LEU A 107 13.62 -9.37 1.58
N ALA A 108 14.21 -8.27 2.06
CA ALA A 108 15.64 -8.04 2.01
C ALA A 108 16.42 -9.05 2.87
N LYS A 109 15.97 -9.32 4.09
CA LYS A 109 16.57 -10.32 5.00
C LYS A 109 16.44 -11.75 4.49
N ALA A 110 15.33 -12.07 3.82
CA ALA A 110 15.12 -13.37 3.19
C ALA A 110 15.98 -13.57 1.93
N GLY A 111 16.65 -12.53 1.42
CA GLY A 111 17.35 -12.61 0.13
C GLY A 111 16.40 -12.93 -1.01
N CYS A 112 15.18 -12.39 -0.97
CA CYS A 112 14.16 -12.64 -1.98
C CYS A 112 14.55 -11.96 -3.29
N HIS A 113 15.16 -12.73 -4.20
CA HIS A 113 15.64 -12.23 -5.49
C HIS A 113 14.75 -12.60 -6.69
N ASP A 114 13.61 -13.24 -6.45
CA ASP A 114 12.69 -13.67 -7.49
C ASP A 114 11.25 -13.20 -7.20
N VAL A 115 10.58 -12.72 -8.23
CA VAL A 115 9.15 -12.35 -8.20
C VAL A 115 8.27 -13.59 -8.05
N ASN A 116 8.80 -14.78 -8.32
CA ASN A 116 8.10 -16.04 -8.09
C ASN A 116 8.41 -16.68 -6.73
N ALA A 117 9.28 -16.07 -5.92
CA ALA A 117 9.56 -16.56 -4.57
C ALA A 117 8.30 -16.50 -3.69
N PHE A 118 8.16 -17.46 -2.78
CA PHE A 118 6.99 -17.55 -1.91
C PHE A 118 6.84 -16.30 -1.03
N GLU A 119 7.95 -15.78 -0.50
CA GLU A 119 8.03 -14.59 0.34
C GLU A 119 7.46 -13.37 -0.39
N TRP A 120 7.71 -13.27 -1.70
CA TRP A 120 7.07 -12.29 -2.55
C TRP A 120 5.59 -12.66 -2.75
N LEU A 121 5.27 -13.84 -3.28
CA LEU A 121 3.91 -14.21 -3.68
C LEU A 121 2.87 -14.15 -2.53
N CYS A 122 3.28 -14.38 -1.29
CA CYS A 122 2.41 -14.33 -0.12
C CYS A 122 1.98 -12.92 0.30
N GLN A 123 2.56 -11.85 -0.26
CA GLN A 123 2.16 -10.47 0.02
C GLN A 123 0.91 -10.06 -0.76
N LEU A 124 -0.04 -9.38 -0.09
CA LEU A 124 -1.17 -8.75 -0.76
C LEU A 124 -0.69 -7.49 -1.49
N ARG A 125 -1.02 -7.37 -2.78
CA ARG A 125 -0.57 -6.25 -3.62
C ARG A 125 -1.70 -5.65 -4.45
N LEU A 126 -1.66 -4.34 -4.56
CA LEU A 126 -2.54 -3.52 -5.41
C LEU A 126 -1.78 -3.08 -6.65
N TYR A 127 -2.39 -3.27 -7.82
CA TYR A 127 -1.85 -2.86 -9.11
C TYR A 127 -2.82 -1.91 -9.81
N TRP A 128 -2.26 -0.86 -10.43
CA TRP A 128 -3.00 0.12 -11.23
C TRP A 128 -3.07 -0.24 -12.73
N GLU A 129 -2.43 -1.35 -13.12
CA GLU A 129 -2.34 -1.79 -14.52
C GLU A 129 -3.42 -2.81 -14.91
N LYS A 130 -3.94 -2.64 -16.14
CA LYS A 130 -4.81 -3.58 -16.85
C LYS A 130 -4.00 -4.73 -17.46
N TYR A 131 -3.57 -5.72 -16.67
CA TYR A 131 -3.02 -6.97 -17.23
C TYR A 131 -3.57 -8.22 -16.54
N THR A 132 -3.66 -9.29 -17.33
CA THR A 132 -4.69 -10.35 -17.29
C THR A 132 -4.33 -11.60 -16.48
N ASN A 133 -5.37 -12.42 -16.33
CA ASN A 133 -5.45 -13.86 -16.03
C ASN A 133 -5.95 -14.24 -14.63
N THR A 134 -5.48 -13.63 -13.53
CA THR A 134 -5.92 -14.04 -12.17
C THR A 134 -5.92 -12.87 -11.19
N ARG A 135 -6.97 -12.04 -11.17
CA ARG A 135 -7.01 -10.86 -10.29
C ARG A 135 -8.41 -10.64 -9.73
N PHE A 136 -8.48 -10.13 -8.50
CA PHE A 136 -9.72 -9.59 -7.95
C PHE A 136 -9.85 -8.12 -8.35
N ASN A 137 -11.03 -7.72 -8.79
CA ASN A 137 -11.32 -6.32 -9.05
C ASN A 137 -11.50 -5.59 -7.71
N TYR A 138 -10.90 -4.41 -7.58
CA TYR A 138 -11.16 -3.56 -6.42
C TYR A 138 -12.64 -3.16 -6.40
N GLY A 139 -13.35 -3.46 -5.30
CA GLY A 139 -14.82 -3.30 -5.22
C GLY A 139 -15.33 -1.86 -5.12
N TYR A 140 -14.44 -0.89 -4.86
CA TYR A 140 -14.79 0.53 -4.67
C TYR A 140 -15.89 0.77 -3.63
N GLU A 141 -15.92 -0.04 -2.58
CA GLU A 141 -16.91 0.07 -1.50
C GLU A 141 -16.49 1.15 -0.51
N TYR A 142 -17.43 1.97 -0.05
CA TYR A 142 -17.13 3.01 0.92
C TYR A 142 -16.98 2.38 2.31
N LEU A 143 -15.80 2.54 2.91
CA LEU A 143 -15.45 2.00 4.22
C LEU A 143 -15.42 3.08 5.32
N GLY A 144 -15.47 4.34 4.92
CA GLY A 144 -15.36 5.48 5.83
C GLY A 144 -13.95 5.69 6.39
N ASN A 145 -13.84 6.62 7.33
CA ASN A 145 -12.59 6.93 8.04
C ASN A 145 -12.58 6.20 9.40
N SER A 146 -12.55 4.88 9.36
CA SER A 146 -12.36 4.04 10.56
C SER A 146 -10.86 3.90 10.87
N GLY A 147 -10.55 3.69 12.16
CA GLY A 147 -9.19 3.36 12.58
C GLY A 147 -8.74 2.04 11.95
N ARG A 148 -7.47 1.95 11.57
CA ARG A 148 -6.89 0.70 11.05
C ARG A 148 -6.19 -0.04 12.17
N LEU A 149 -6.44 -1.34 12.25
CA LEU A 149 -5.68 -2.24 13.11
C LEU A 149 -4.23 -2.28 12.61
N VAL A 150 -3.28 -2.36 13.54
CA VAL A 150 -1.88 -2.62 13.22
C VAL A 150 -1.78 -3.95 12.48
N ILE A 151 -1.06 -3.95 11.37
CA ILE A 151 -0.87 -5.15 10.56
C ILE A 151 0.24 -5.97 11.20
N THR A 152 -0.10 -7.17 11.67
CA THR A 152 0.83 -8.10 12.33
C THR A 152 1.08 -9.31 11.43
N PRO A 153 2.16 -10.09 11.66
CA PRO A 153 2.37 -11.34 10.92
C PRO A 153 1.19 -12.31 10.98
N LEU A 154 0.42 -12.30 12.07
CA LEU A 154 -0.78 -13.11 12.21
C LEU A 154 -1.91 -12.61 11.30
N THR A 155 -2.08 -11.28 11.21
CA THR A 155 -3.03 -10.64 10.29
C THR A 155 -2.64 -10.87 8.82
N ASP A 156 -1.35 -10.81 8.49
CA ASP A 156 -0.85 -11.11 7.13
C ASP A 156 -1.17 -12.56 6.75
N ARG A 157 -0.90 -13.49 7.67
CA ARG A 157 -1.19 -14.93 7.44
C ARG A 157 -2.69 -15.18 7.30
N SER A 158 -3.53 -14.56 8.12
CA SER A 158 -4.98 -14.75 8.01
C SER A 158 -5.54 -14.18 6.70
N GLN A 159 -5.03 -13.03 6.23
CA GLN A 159 -5.37 -12.48 4.92
C GLN A 159 -4.94 -13.40 3.78
N PHE A 160 -3.71 -13.94 3.84
CA PHE A 160 -3.23 -14.91 2.86
C PHE A 160 -4.11 -16.16 2.82
N ILE A 161 -4.42 -16.75 3.98
CA ILE A 161 -5.28 -17.95 4.07
C ILE A 161 -6.69 -17.66 3.54
N MET A 162 -7.32 -16.56 3.96
CA MET A 162 -8.64 -16.17 3.47
C MET A 162 -8.63 -16.05 1.95
N HIS A 163 -7.60 -15.45 1.38
CA HIS A 163 -7.44 -15.31 -0.06
C HIS A 163 -7.27 -16.66 -0.77
N GLN A 164 -6.44 -17.56 -0.24
CA GLN A 164 -6.27 -18.90 -0.79
C GLN A 164 -7.60 -19.66 -0.79
N LEU A 165 -8.39 -19.58 0.29
CA LEU A 165 -9.72 -20.19 0.35
C LEU A 165 -10.66 -19.63 -0.72
N THR A 166 -10.62 -18.31 -0.97
CA THR A 166 -11.40 -17.71 -2.06
C THR A 166 -10.90 -18.06 -3.47
N ASN A 167 -9.62 -18.42 -3.62
CA ASN A 167 -9.04 -18.85 -4.90
C ASN A 167 -9.23 -20.34 -5.19
N VAL A 168 -9.35 -21.19 -4.16
CA VAL A 168 -9.64 -22.63 -4.33
C VAL A 168 -11.00 -22.85 -5.00
N SER A 169 -11.96 -21.93 -4.83
CA SER A 169 -13.20 -21.92 -5.61
C SER A 169 -13.05 -21.43 -7.06
N THR A 170 -11.89 -20.87 -7.43
CA THR A 170 -11.64 -20.24 -8.73
C THR A 170 -10.23 -20.54 -9.28
N HIS A 171 -9.73 -21.77 -9.21
CA HIS A 171 -8.57 -22.33 -9.98
C HIS A 171 -7.37 -21.43 -10.37
N HIS A 172 -6.94 -20.46 -9.55
CA HIS A 172 -5.97 -19.47 -10.00
C HIS A 172 -5.01 -19.00 -8.89
N SER A 173 -3.71 -18.93 -9.23
CA SER A 173 -2.60 -18.98 -8.27
C SER A 173 -1.87 -17.66 -7.99
N VAL A 174 -2.42 -16.49 -8.35
CA VAL A 174 -1.66 -15.23 -8.19
C VAL A 174 -2.46 -14.10 -7.54
N CYS A 175 -1.91 -13.56 -6.44
CA CYS A 175 -2.48 -12.53 -5.58
C CYS A 175 -2.33 -11.13 -6.18
N HIS A 176 -3.38 -10.60 -6.82
CA HIS A 176 -3.40 -9.23 -7.32
C HIS A 176 -4.79 -8.60 -7.21
N ILE A 177 -4.88 -7.41 -6.63
CA ILE A 177 -6.07 -6.56 -6.70
C ILE A 177 -5.85 -5.49 -7.77
N SER A 178 -6.68 -5.50 -8.81
CA SER A 178 -6.62 -4.51 -9.90
C SER A 178 -7.55 -3.34 -9.61
N VAL A 179 -7.02 -2.13 -9.67
CA VAL A 179 -7.78 -0.90 -9.50
C VAL A 179 -8.05 -0.32 -10.90
N ASN A 180 -9.15 -0.74 -11.52
CA ASN A 180 -9.58 -0.35 -12.87
C ASN A 180 -10.45 0.89 -12.86
#